data_AF-A0A9X0R3Z9-F1
#
_entry.id   AF-A0A9X0R3Z9-F1
#
_cell.length_a   1.000
_cell.length_b   1.000
_cell.length_c   1.000
_cell.angle_alpha   90.00
_cell.angle_beta   90.00
_cell.angle_gamma   90.00
#
_symmetry.space_group_name_H-M   'P 1'
#
loop_
_entity.id
_entity.type
_entity.pdbx_description
1 polymer ?
#
loop_
_entity_poly.entity_id
_entity_poly.type
_entity_poly.pdbx_seq_one_letter_code
_entity_poly.pdbx_strand_id
1 'polypeptide(L)'
;MHALAGGLGGLAGAAFSGDGFRYPPALHVALPPQHFPSADARDRFYTARADETRAYFDPDIRGQRSVCGAGEFGCEQVISAMEAARDGELAQLEALRTAAVID
;
A
#
# COMPACT_ATOMS: atom_id res chain seq x y z
N MET A 1 -5.53 21.68 -25.62
CA MET A 1 -4.16 21.17 -25.38
C MET A 1 -4.27 20.15 -24.25
N HIS A 2 -4.03 18.87 -24.55
CA HIS A 2 -4.14 17.78 -23.58
C HIS A 2 -2.87 17.72 -22.73
N ALA A 3 -2.98 17.96 -21.42
CA ALA A 3 -1.92 17.66 -20.46
C ALA A 3 -2.29 16.35 -19.75
N LEU A 4 -1.81 15.23 -20.30
CA LEU A 4 -1.79 13.94 -19.62
C LEU A 4 -0.68 13.97 -18.57
N ALA A 5 -0.95 14.57 -17.42
CA ALA A 5 -0.12 14.42 -16.22
C ALA A 5 -0.58 13.16 -15.47
N GLY A 6 -0.33 12.00 -16.08
CA GLY A 6 -0.49 10.70 -15.43
C GLY A 6 0.54 10.57 -14.32
N GLY A 7 0.12 10.83 -13.08
CA GLY A 7 0.91 10.58 -11.89
C GLY A 7 1.12 9.09 -11.70
N LEU A 8 2.16 8.54 -12.32
CA LEU A 8 2.79 7.27 -11.94
C LEU A 8 3.52 7.49 -10.61
N GLY A 9 2.77 7.49 -9.52
CA GLY A 9 3.28 7.56 -8.16
C GLY A 9 3.30 6.18 -7.48
N GLY A 10 3.62 5.14 -8.24
CA GLY A 10 3.76 3.78 -7.73
C GLY A 10 5.17 3.28 -8.03
N LEU A 11 5.93 3.02 -6.96
CA LEU A 11 7.13 2.17 -6.90
C LEU A 11 8.44 2.76 -7.47
N ALA A 12 9.30 3.22 -6.57
CA ALA A 12 10.74 2.91 -6.59
C ALA A 12 11.39 3.25 -5.23
N GLY A 13 10.82 2.72 -4.15
CA GLY A 13 11.52 2.61 -2.87
C GLY A 13 12.38 1.36 -2.89
N ALA A 14 13.70 1.58 -2.91
CA ALA A 14 14.79 0.61 -2.72
C ALA A 14 15.11 -0.37 -3.86
N ALA A 15 16.22 -0.08 -4.53
CA ALA A 15 17.03 -1.05 -5.24
C ALA A 15 17.54 -2.12 -4.25
N PHE A 16 16.87 -3.27 -4.18
CA PHE A 16 17.41 -4.47 -3.55
C PHE A 16 17.80 -5.48 -4.64
N SER A 17 19.02 -5.98 -4.52
CA SER A 17 19.73 -6.83 -5.47
C SER A 17 19.00 -8.13 -5.83
N GLY A 18 18.48 -8.20 -7.05
CA GLY A 18 18.92 -9.17 -8.06
C GLY A 18 18.29 -10.57 -8.14
N ASP A 19 18.02 -11.29 -7.05
CA ASP A 19 17.94 -12.77 -7.16
C ASP A 19 16.72 -13.47 -6.53
N GLY A 20 15.67 -12.74 -6.12
CA GLY A 20 14.54 -13.33 -5.38
C GLY A 20 13.12 -13.11 -5.92
N PHE A 21 12.91 -12.17 -6.83
CA PHE A 21 11.54 -11.76 -7.20
C PHE A 21 10.98 -12.61 -8.32
N ARG A 22 10.34 -13.74 -7.96
CA ARG A 22 9.29 -14.30 -8.82
C ARG A 22 8.11 -13.32 -8.78
N TYR A 23 7.91 -12.60 -9.88
CA TYR A 23 6.66 -11.85 -10.06
C TYR A 23 5.49 -12.82 -9.96
N PRO A 24 4.41 -12.46 -9.24
CA PRO A 24 3.22 -13.29 -9.18
C PRO A 24 2.66 -13.48 -10.60
N PRO A 25 2.05 -14.64 -10.91
CA PRO A 25 1.56 -14.94 -12.25
C PRO A 25 0.46 -13.99 -12.73
N ALA A 26 -0.16 -13.23 -11.82
CA ALA A 26 -1.09 -12.16 -12.13
C ALA A 26 -0.87 -10.98 -11.17
N LEU A 27 -0.91 -9.76 -11.72
CA LEU A 27 -0.82 -8.52 -10.98
C LEU A 27 -2.09 -7.71 -11.27
N HIS A 28 -2.97 -7.60 -10.27
CA HIS A 28 -4.21 -6.84 -10.39
C HIS A 28 -3.92 -5.38 -10.04
N VAL A 29 -3.92 -4.50 -11.04
CA VAL A 29 -3.82 -3.05 -10.83
C VAL A 29 -5.22 -2.46 -10.82
N ALA A 30 -5.69 -2.04 -9.65
CA ALA A 30 -6.92 -1.26 -9.53
C ALA A 30 -6.57 0.23 -9.52
N LEU A 31 -6.92 0.93 -10.60
CA LEU A 31 -6.75 2.39 -10.66
C LEU A 31 -7.90 3.07 -9.91
N PRO A 32 -7.63 4.12 -9.11
CA PRO A 32 -8.71 4.90 -8.50
C PRO A 32 -9.56 5.57 -9.61
N PRO A 33 -10.89 5.62 -9.44
CA PRO A 33 -11.76 6.41 -10.30
C PRO A 33 -11.33 7.88 -10.32
N GLN A 34 -11.36 8.52 -11.50
CA GLN A 34 -11.08 9.95 -11.62
C GLN A 34 -12.18 10.81 -10.96
N HIS A 35 -13.39 10.28 -10.92
CA HIS A 35 -14.58 10.91 -10.37
C HIS A 35 -15.38 9.89 -9.56
N PHE A 36 -15.96 10.35 -8.46
CA PHE A 36 -16.87 9.56 -7.64
C PHE A 36 -18.29 10.14 -7.70
N PRO A 37 -19.32 9.29 -7.82
CA PRO A 37 -20.70 9.75 -7.89
C PRO A 37 -21.22 10.33 -6.57
N SER A 38 -20.51 10.11 -5.46
CA SER A 38 -20.82 10.68 -4.16
C SER A 38 -19.62 10.53 -3.20
N ALA A 39 -19.64 11.31 -2.11
CA ALA A 39 -18.67 11.17 -1.02
C ALA A 39 -18.70 9.76 -0.40
N ASP A 40 -19.89 9.17 -0.26
CA ASP A 40 -20.06 7.81 0.27
C ASP A 40 -19.42 6.75 -0.65
N ALA A 41 -19.58 6.89 -1.97
CA ALA A 41 -18.95 5.98 -2.93
C ALA A 41 -17.41 6.07 -2.88
N ARG A 42 -16.87 7.30 -2.77
CA ARG A 42 -15.44 7.55 -2.56
C ARG A 42 -14.94 6.89 -1.30
N ASP A 43 -15.61 7.15 -0.18
CA ASP A 43 -15.17 6.68 1.13
C ASP A 43 -15.24 5.16 1.24
N ARG A 44 -16.27 4.52 0.65
CA ARG A 44 -16.33 3.05 0.54
C ARG A 44 -15.19 2.47 -0.27
N PHE A 45 -14.84 3.09 -1.41
CA PHE A 45 -13.72 2.63 -2.23
C PHE A 45 -12.40 2.67 -1.46
N TYR A 46 -12.06 3.81 -0.85
CA TYR A 46 -10.79 3.95 -0.12
C TYR A 46 -10.76 3.14 1.18
N THR A 47 -11.90 2.94 1.84
CA THR A 47 -11.99 2.02 2.98
C THR A 47 -11.66 0.59 2.54
N ALA A 48 -12.25 0.11 1.44
CA ALA A 48 -11.97 -1.23 0.93
C ALA A 48 -10.48 -1.39 0.54
N ARG A 49 -9.87 -0.37 -0.07
CA ARG A 49 -8.43 -0.38 -0.37
C ARG A 49 -7.57 -0.42 0.89
N ALA A 50 -7.91 0.37 1.91
CA ALA A 50 -7.19 0.36 3.19
C ALA A 50 -7.29 -1.00 3.90
N ASP A 51 -8.45 -1.65 3.84
CA ASP A 51 -8.64 -2.98 4.41
C ASP A 51 -7.84 -4.05 3.66
N GLU A 52 -7.74 -3.95 2.33
CA GLU A 52 -6.86 -4.81 1.53
C GLU A 52 -5.37 -4.61 1.87
N THR A 53 -4.91 -3.37 2.03
CA THR A 53 -3.53 -3.08 2.48
C THR A 53 -3.26 -3.70 3.85
N ARG A 54 -4.18 -3.56 4.81
CA ARG A 54 -4.04 -4.21 6.13
C ARG A 54 -4.02 -5.73 6.01
N ALA A 55 -4.90 -6.30 5.20
CA ALA A 55 -4.98 -7.74 4.97
C ALA A 55 -3.71 -8.30 4.32
N TYR A 56 -3.00 -7.49 3.52
CA TYR A 56 -1.71 -7.85 2.94
C TYR A 56 -0.58 -7.84 3.96
N PHE A 57 -0.41 -6.75 4.73
CA PHE A 57 0.75 -6.61 5.65
C PHE A 57 0.58 -7.33 6.99
N ASP A 58 -0.61 -7.31 7.57
CA ASP A 58 -0.79 -7.75 8.96
C ASP A 58 -0.48 -9.24 9.19
N PRO A 59 -0.79 -10.19 8.26
CA PRO A 59 -0.38 -11.58 8.42
C PRO A 59 1.14 -11.76 8.51
N ASP A 60 1.90 -11.07 7.66
CA ASP A 60 3.36 -11.17 7.62
C ASP A 60 4.00 -10.51 8.84
N ILE A 61 3.49 -9.33 9.25
CA ILE A 61 3.93 -8.66 10.48
C ILE A 61 3.68 -9.56 11.70
N ARG A 62 2.49 -10.18 11.80
CA ARG A 62 2.17 -11.13 12.88
C ARG A 62 3.04 -12.38 12.81
N GLY A 63 3.26 -12.91 11.61
CA GLY A 63 4.13 -14.07 11.37
C GLY A 63 5.54 -13.78 11.86
N GLN A 64 6.11 -12.65 11.46
CA GLN A 64 7.43 -12.21 11.87
C GLN A 64 7.51 -12.02 13.39
N ARG A 65 6.53 -11.34 14.00
CA ARG A 65 6.46 -11.19 15.47
C ARG A 65 6.40 -12.54 16.20
N SER A 66 5.74 -13.55 15.62
CA SER A 66 5.60 -14.86 16.25
C SER A 66 6.88 -15.70 16.24
N VAL A 67 7.76 -15.48 15.28
CA VAL A 67 9.03 -16.22 15.16
C VAL A 67 10.19 -15.52 15.86
N CYS A 68 10.04 -14.25 16.21
CA CYS A 68 11.13 -13.47 16.78
C CYS A 68 11.26 -13.62 18.28
N GLY A 69 12.51 -13.85 18.73
CA GLY A 69 12.86 -13.83 20.14
C GLY A 69 12.84 -12.41 20.69
N ALA A 70 12.49 -12.27 21.97
CA ALA A 70 12.55 -10.98 22.65
C ALA A 70 13.99 -10.43 22.62
N GLY A 71 14.17 -9.22 22.09
CA GLY A 71 15.48 -8.53 22.02
C GLY A 71 16.34 -8.90 20.81
N GLU A 72 15.80 -9.64 19.84
CA GLU A 72 16.50 -9.94 18.60
C GLU A 72 16.56 -8.71 17.68
N PHE A 73 17.70 -8.00 17.73
CA PHE A 73 17.88 -6.67 17.12
C PHE A 73 17.56 -6.60 15.61
N GLY A 74 17.80 -7.69 14.88
CA GLY A 74 17.48 -7.77 13.45
C GLY A 74 15.99 -7.92 13.17
N CYS A 75 15.23 -8.55 14.07
CA CYS A 75 13.82 -8.78 13.84
C CYS A 75 12.98 -7.52 14.02
N GLU A 76 13.23 -6.74 15.07
CA GLU A 76 12.50 -5.50 15.31
C GLU A 76 12.65 -4.50 14.15
N GLN A 77 13.82 -4.47 13.50
CA GLN A 77 14.02 -3.65 12.31
C GLN A 77 13.18 -4.12 11.12
N VAL A 78 13.07 -5.43 10.90
CA VAL A 78 12.23 -5.99 9.82
C VAL A 78 10.76 -5.70 10.07
N ILE A 79 10.28 -5.94 11.30
CA ILE A 79 8.89 -5.64 11.69
C ILE A 79 8.60 -4.15 11.51
N SER A 80 9.49 -3.27 12.02
CA SER A 80 9.33 -1.83 11.89
C SER A 80 9.34 -1.34 10.44
N ALA A 81 10.16 -1.95 9.57
CA ALA A 81 10.18 -1.63 8.14
C ALA A 81 8.86 -2.04 7.46
N MET A 82 8.30 -3.21 7.80
CA MET A 82 6.99 -3.65 7.30
C MET A 82 5.85 -2.74 7.76
N GLU A 83 5.88 -2.31 9.02
CA GLU A 83 4.91 -1.36 9.58
C GLU A 83 5.01 0.00 8.89
N ALA A 84 6.23 0.53 8.71
CA ALA A 84 6.44 1.79 8.01
C ALA A 84 5.95 1.73 6.55
N ALA A 85 6.13 0.59 5.87
CA ALA A 85 5.61 0.39 4.52
C ALA A 85 4.07 0.39 4.50
N ARG A 86 3.43 -0.39 5.38
CA ARG A 86 1.96 -0.40 5.52
C ARG A 86 1.41 0.98 5.82
N ASP A 87 1.99 1.68 6.79
CA ASP A 87 1.50 2.96 7.26
C ASP A 87 1.72 4.06 6.19
N GLY A 88 2.81 3.96 5.41
CA GLY A 88 3.06 4.79 4.24
C GLY A 88 2.00 4.60 3.14
N GLU A 89 1.63 3.36 2.83
CA GLU A 89 0.56 3.07 1.86
C GLU A 89 -0.80 3.60 2.33
N LEU A 90 -1.13 3.39 3.62
CA LEU A 90 -2.37 3.90 4.21
C LEU A 90 -2.42 5.44 4.17
N ALA A 91 -1.31 6.12 4.45
CA ALA A 91 -1.23 7.57 4.36
C ALA A 91 -1.41 8.06 2.90
N GLN A 92 -0.85 7.34 1.92
CA GLN A 92 -1.05 7.65 0.52
C GLN A 92 -2.52 7.49 0.10
N LEU A 93 -3.19 6.42 0.53
CA LEU A 93 -4.61 6.20 0.26
C LEU A 93 -5.48 7.32 0.84
N GLU A 94 -5.19 7.81 2.04
CA GLU A 94 -5.93 8.92 2.66
C GLU A 94 -5.69 10.25 1.92
N ALA A 95 -4.45 10.49 1.45
CA ALA A 95 -4.15 11.66 0.62
C ALA A 95 -4.93 11.60 -0.71
N LEU A 96 -5.00 10.43 -1.35
CA LEU A 96 -5.79 10.21 -2.57
C LEU A 96 -7.29 10.37 -2.32
N ARG A 97 -7.81 9.85 -1.21
CA ARG A 97 -9.21 10.06 -0.80
C ARG A 97 -9.53 11.54 -0.64
N THR A 98 -8.64 12.29 -0.02
CA THR A 98 -8.82 13.73 0.21
C THR A 98 -8.79 14.53 -1.10
N ALA A 99 -7.93 14.12 -2.05
CA ALA A 99 -7.78 14.77 -3.36
C ALA A 99 -8.84 14.34 -4.41
N ALA A 100 -9.58 13.26 -4.16
CA ALA A 100 -10.51 12.70 -5.13
C ALA A 100 -11.74 13.60 -5.35
N VAL A 101 -12.09 13.77 -6.63
CA VAL A 101 -13.21 14.60 -7.07
C VAL A 101 -14.53 13.85 -6.92
N ILE A 102 -15.55 14.57 -6.45
CA ILE A 102 -16.93 14.10 -6.37
C ILE A 102 -17.75 14.94 -7.35
N ASP A 103 -18.63 14.29 -8.10
CA ASP A 103 -19.51 14.92 -9.09
C ASP A 103 -20.67 15.72 -8.46
#